data_AF-X1M481-F1
#
_entry.id   AF-X1M481-F1
#
_cell.length_a   1.000
_cell.length_b   1.000
_cell.length_c   1.000
_cell.angle_alpha   90.00
_cell.angle_beta   90.00
_cell.angle_gamma   90.00
#
_symmetry.space_group_name_H-M   'P 1'
#
loop_
_entity.id
_entity.type
_entity.pdbx_description
1 polymer ?
#
loop_
_entity_poly.entity_id
_entity_poly.type
_entity_poly.pdbx_seq_one_letter_code
_entity_poly.pdbx_strand_id
1 'polypeptide(L)'
;MSEDLAYVLSPLEGGSQVPTEDMRSGSAGGSPSLDNYVPKLTAEEVAYRNRKRKRKRAYQRIKSGLAIGGCLRFITLTSSPDSDPARLGRDLSNLVKRIRRKYGKFEYVAVKVLGEGYGVIHIIARGAFIPQRELSKDWKSLRNAPIVDIRAITRTPSRVGNYIISQYVSNQKGETRLSWSWSWVYRGFCKVWSIYKKTFRTCTVSIWELHLQAFKNSLNEWGGKPPPIDLGLDRPDLRYEFGFSLPVNRNNRFLS
;
A
#
# COMPACT_ATOMS: atom_id res chain seq x y z
N MET A 1 69.31 -4.98 49.83
CA MET A 1 68.63 -4.72 48.54
C MET A 1 67.52 -3.71 48.83
N SER A 2 67.84 -2.47 49.25
CA SER A 2 68.30 -1.32 48.43
C SER A 2 67.32 -1.06 47.27
N GLU A 3 66.69 0.09 47.08
CA GLU A 3 66.87 1.49 47.56
C GLU A 3 65.54 2.22 47.15
N ASP A 4 64.94 3.09 47.96
CA ASP A 4 65.18 4.55 47.99
C ASP A 4 64.80 5.23 46.64
N LEU A 5 63.98 6.29 46.52
CA LEU A 5 63.98 7.58 47.23
C LEU A 5 62.72 8.39 46.92
N ALA A 6 62.34 9.23 47.89
CA ALA A 6 61.51 10.42 47.71
C ALA A 6 62.37 11.62 47.23
N TYR A 7 61.82 12.52 46.42
CA TYR A 7 62.29 13.91 46.23
C TYR A 7 61.11 14.77 45.65
N VAL A 8 60.48 15.68 46.41
CA VAL A 8 60.79 17.11 46.66
C VAL A 8 60.29 18.08 45.55
N LEU A 9 59.87 19.25 46.04
CA LEU A 9 59.07 20.35 45.51
C LEU A 9 59.73 21.31 44.48
N SER A 10 58.88 21.86 43.59
CA SER A 10 58.82 23.25 43.03
C SER A 10 59.96 23.76 42.09
N PRO A 11 59.80 24.95 41.45
CA PRO A 11 58.84 25.34 40.41
C PRO A 11 59.56 25.85 39.13
N LEU A 12 58.90 25.85 37.97
CA LEU A 12 59.42 26.54 36.78
C LEU A 12 58.59 27.79 36.48
N GLU A 13 59.12 28.94 36.90
CA GLU A 13 58.84 30.22 36.28
C GLU A 13 59.53 30.30 34.92
N GLY A 14 58.81 30.84 33.94
CA GLY A 14 59.32 31.09 32.60
C GLY A 14 58.26 31.86 31.82
N GLY A 15 58.22 33.17 32.00
CA GLY A 15 57.26 34.05 31.33
C GLY A 15 57.48 34.11 29.83
N SER A 16 56.42 34.43 29.09
CA SER A 16 56.52 35.34 27.94
C SER A 16 55.15 35.88 27.54
N GLN A 17 55.00 37.17 27.80
CA GLN A 17 54.36 38.21 26.99
C GLN A 17 53.03 37.93 26.27
N VAL A 18 52.04 38.66 26.78
CA VAL A 18 50.80 39.11 26.14
C VAL A 18 51.10 39.82 24.81
N PRO A 19 50.37 39.52 23.72
CA PRO A 19 50.12 40.48 22.66
C PRO A 19 48.76 41.13 22.89
N THR A 20 48.80 42.41 23.23
CA THR A 20 47.69 43.35 23.07
C THR A 20 47.53 43.64 21.58
N GLU A 21 46.42 43.25 20.97
CA GLU A 21 45.91 43.93 19.77
C GLU A 21 44.37 43.99 19.77
N ASP A 22 43.92 45.23 19.79
CA ASP A 22 42.84 45.78 18.98
C ASP A 22 41.39 45.34 19.20
N MET A 23 40.75 46.12 20.07
CA MET A 23 39.36 46.53 19.91
C MET A 23 39.14 47.14 18.52
N ARG A 24 38.65 46.33 17.57
CA ARG A 24 37.82 46.81 16.47
C ARG A 24 36.46 46.15 16.53
N SER A 25 35.44 47.00 16.48
CA SER A 25 34.01 46.72 16.49
C SER A 25 33.61 45.68 15.43
N GLY A 26 33.45 44.43 15.87
CA GLY A 26 32.80 43.37 15.11
C GLY A 26 31.34 43.24 15.55
N SER A 27 30.43 43.51 14.63
CA SER A 27 28.98 43.35 14.74
C SER A 27 28.56 42.12 15.56
N ALA A 28 27.63 42.33 16.50
CA ALA A 28 26.94 41.26 17.23
C ALA A 28 26.26 40.31 16.23
N GLY A 29 26.95 39.22 15.90
CA GLY A 29 26.36 38.08 15.20
C GLY A 29 25.28 37.51 16.10
N GLY A 30 24.02 37.83 15.78
CA GLY A 30 22.86 37.28 16.48
C GLY A 30 22.97 35.75 16.54
N SER A 31 23.03 35.23 17.75
CA SER A 31 22.94 33.78 17.98
C SER A 31 21.66 33.29 17.29
N PRO A 32 21.71 32.24 16.45
CA PRO A 32 20.50 31.68 15.87
C PRO A 32 19.56 31.28 17.01
N SER A 33 18.39 31.93 17.07
CA SER A 33 17.35 31.58 18.03
C SER A 33 17.03 30.09 17.90
N LEU A 34 17.09 29.37 19.03
CA LEU A 34 16.72 27.96 19.14
C LEU A 34 15.24 27.72 18.79
N ASP A 35 14.44 28.79 18.72
CA ASP A 35 13.00 28.73 18.51
C ASP A 35 12.62 28.24 17.10
N ASN A 36 13.57 28.28 16.15
CA ASN A 36 13.41 27.77 14.79
C ASN A 36 14.17 26.46 14.52
N TYR A 37 14.82 25.86 15.52
CA TYR A 37 15.49 24.58 15.34
C TYR A 37 14.45 23.46 15.22
N VAL A 38 14.17 23.04 13.99
CA VAL A 38 13.47 21.78 13.72
C VAL A 38 14.52 20.67 13.76
N PRO A 39 14.53 19.77 14.76
CA PRO A 39 15.51 18.70 14.80
C PRO A 39 15.43 17.88 13.53
N LYS A 40 16.57 17.73 12.84
CA LYS A 40 16.66 16.79 11.71
C LYS A 40 16.39 15.41 12.27
N LEU A 41 15.32 14.78 11.76
CA LEU A 41 14.95 13.43 12.17
C LEU A 41 16.11 12.48 11.93
N THR A 42 16.33 11.56 12.86
CA THR A 42 17.28 10.48 12.64
C THR A 42 16.82 9.58 11.48
N ALA A 43 17.75 8.84 10.87
CA ALA A 43 17.42 7.88 9.82
C ALA A 43 16.36 6.87 10.28
N GLU A 44 16.41 6.48 11.56
CA GLU A 44 15.45 5.56 12.17
C GLU A 44 14.05 6.18 12.31
N GLU A 45 13.97 7.44 12.73
CA GLU A 45 12.71 8.17 12.82
C GLU A 45 12.06 8.37 11.45
N VAL A 46 12.87 8.69 10.43
CA VAL A 46 12.40 8.77 9.03
C VAL A 46 11.88 7.42 8.57
N ALA A 47 12.62 6.33 8.79
CA ALA A 47 12.22 4.98 8.44
C ALA A 47 10.91 4.58 9.15
N TYR A 48 10.77 4.89 10.45
CA TYR A 48 9.57 4.66 11.22
C TYR A 48 8.36 5.44 10.66
N ARG A 49 8.51 6.74 10.41
CA ARG A 49 7.45 7.58 9.81
C ARG A 49 7.03 7.03 8.45
N ASN A 50 7.99 6.58 7.63
CA ASN A 50 7.71 6.00 6.32
C ASN A 50 6.97 4.66 6.42
N ARG A 51 7.35 3.77 7.34
CA ARG A 51 6.60 2.53 7.64
C ARG A 51 5.18 2.82 8.10
N LYS A 52 5.01 3.77 9.02
CA LYS A 52 3.68 4.22 9.50
C LYS A 52 2.81 4.76 8.36
N ARG A 53 3.38 5.56 7.46
CA ARG A 53 2.69 6.08 6.24
C ARG A 53 2.32 4.95 5.28
N LYS A 54 3.23 4.01 5.00
CA LYS A 54 2.98 2.82 4.16
C LYS A 54 1.81 2.00 4.74
N ARG A 55 1.83 1.73 6.04
CA ARG A 55 0.77 1.02 6.76
C ARG A 55 -0.58 1.71 6.65
N LYS A 56 -0.65 3.03 6.90
CA LYS A 56 -1.90 3.81 6.77
C LYS A 56 -2.48 3.74 5.35
N ARG A 57 -1.63 3.81 4.31
CA ARG A 57 -2.08 3.69 2.91
C ARG A 57 -2.59 2.29 2.60
N ALA A 58 -1.91 1.25 3.05
CA ALA A 58 -2.36 -0.12 2.86
C ALA A 58 -3.69 -0.39 3.57
N TYR A 59 -3.81 0.08 4.83
CA TYR A 59 -5.06 0.03 5.59
C TYR A 59 -6.22 0.62 4.79
N GLN A 60 -6.05 1.86 4.31
CA GLN A 60 -7.09 2.56 3.58
C GLN A 60 -7.51 1.82 2.31
N ARG A 61 -6.56 1.32 1.52
CA ARG A 61 -6.85 0.63 0.25
C ARG A 61 -7.57 -0.71 0.47
N ILE A 62 -7.11 -1.48 1.45
CA ILE A 62 -7.72 -2.77 1.79
C ILE A 62 -9.13 -2.53 2.32
N LYS A 63 -9.29 -1.67 3.34
CA LYS A 63 -10.60 -1.39 3.95
C LYS A 63 -11.60 -0.79 2.98
N SER A 64 -11.17 0.09 2.07
CA SER A 64 -12.08 0.68 1.09
C SER A 64 -12.71 -0.38 0.18
N GLY A 65 -11.93 -1.33 -0.33
CA GLY A 65 -12.49 -2.38 -1.19
C GLY A 65 -13.28 -3.45 -0.43
N LEU A 66 -12.95 -3.70 0.84
CA LEU A 66 -13.76 -4.55 1.72
C LEU A 66 -15.13 -3.94 2.01
N ALA A 67 -15.22 -2.61 2.13
CA ALA A 67 -16.49 -1.91 2.35
C ALA A 67 -17.43 -2.02 1.14
N ILE A 68 -16.89 -2.12 -0.08
CA ILE A 68 -17.70 -2.42 -1.28
C ILE A 68 -18.39 -3.79 -1.17
N GLY A 69 -17.78 -4.75 -0.47
CA GLY A 69 -18.35 -6.08 -0.24
C GLY A 69 -18.26 -6.99 -1.47
N GLY A 70 -19.22 -7.92 -1.58
CA GLY A 70 -19.28 -8.96 -2.61
C GLY A 70 -18.74 -10.32 -2.14
N CYS A 71 -18.69 -11.30 -3.05
CA CYS A 71 -18.15 -12.63 -2.78
C CYS A 71 -16.62 -12.58 -2.70
N LEU A 72 -16.11 -12.43 -1.47
CA LEU A 72 -14.68 -12.28 -1.20
C LEU A 72 -14.00 -13.63 -0.97
N ARG A 73 -12.76 -13.74 -1.45
CA ARG A 73 -11.88 -14.90 -1.25
C ARG A 73 -10.52 -14.43 -0.77
N PHE A 74 -9.93 -15.19 0.13
CA PHE A 74 -8.54 -15.08 0.49
C PHE A 74 -7.74 -16.11 -0.30
N ILE A 75 -6.70 -15.67 -0.99
CA ILE A 75 -5.83 -16.52 -1.80
C ILE A 75 -4.40 -16.32 -1.34
N THR A 76 -3.67 -17.42 -1.13
CA THR A 76 -2.24 -17.40 -0.84
C THR A 76 -1.49 -18.12 -1.94
N LEU A 77 -0.58 -17.40 -2.62
CA LEU A 77 0.29 -17.94 -3.65
C LEU A 77 1.72 -18.01 -3.11
N THR A 78 2.29 -19.21 -3.07
CA THR A 78 3.69 -19.40 -2.64
C THR A 78 4.62 -19.54 -3.83
N SER A 79 5.92 -19.29 -3.61
CA SER A 79 6.95 -19.49 -4.64
C SER A 79 7.82 -20.70 -4.34
N SER A 80 8.43 -21.26 -5.38
CA SER A 80 9.47 -22.29 -5.23
C SER A 80 10.84 -21.66 -4.95
N PRO A 81 11.81 -22.43 -4.41
CA PRO A 81 13.20 -22.00 -4.26
C PRO A 81 13.83 -21.47 -5.56
N ASP A 82 13.51 -22.11 -6.67
CA ASP A 82 14.07 -21.79 -7.99
C ASP A 82 13.44 -20.54 -8.63
N SER A 83 12.46 -19.93 -7.95
CA SER A 83 11.72 -18.81 -8.49
C SER A 83 12.31 -17.47 -8.07
N ASP A 84 12.63 -16.61 -9.03
CA ASP A 84 13.04 -15.23 -8.75
C ASP A 84 11.91 -14.41 -8.06
N PRO A 85 12.12 -13.91 -6.82
CA PRO A 85 11.13 -13.08 -6.12
C PRO A 85 10.82 -11.75 -6.83
N ALA A 86 11.75 -11.18 -7.61
CA ALA A 86 11.53 -9.94 -8.35
C ALA A 86 10.42 -10.09 -9.41
N ARG A 87 10.23 -11.30 -9.94
CA ARG A 87 9.21 -11.61 -10.95
C ARG A 87 7.79 -11.75 -10.40
N LEU A 88 7.61 -11.82 -9.08
CA LEU A 88 6.30 -12.05 -8.44
C LEU A 88 5.19 -11.11 -8.91
N GLY A 89 5.52 -9.86 -9.23
CA GLY A 89 4.55 -8.92 -9.77
C GLY A 89 4.09 -9.22 -11.19
N ARG A 90 5.01 -9.65 -12.04
CA ARG A 90 4.73 -10.04 -13.42
C ARG A 90 3.90 -11.32 -13.43
N ASP A 91 4.27 -12.29 -12.61
CA ASP A 91 3.59 -13.58 -12.54
C ASP A 91 2.17 -13.45 -11.99
N LEU A 92 1.95 -12.60 -10.97
CA LEU A 92 0.60 -12.23 -10.53
C LEU A 92 -0.21 -11.60 -11.66
N SER A 93 0.40 -10.70 -12.46
CA SER A 93 -0.30 -10.07 -13.59
C SER A 93 -0.70 -11.08 -14.66
N ASN A 94 0.15 -12.06 -14.93
CA ASN A 94 -0.13 -13.15 -15.87
C ASN A 94 -1.23 -14.08 -15.35
N LEU A 95 -1.19 -14.44 -14.06
CA LEU A 95 -2.24 -15.23 -13.43
C LEU A 95 -3.60 -14.51 -13.49
N VAL A 96 -3.64 -13.22 -13.16
CA VAL A 96 -4.86 -12.40 -13.24
C VAL A 96 -5.43 -12.37 -14.65
N LYS A 97 -4.58 -12.26 -15.69
CA LYS A 97 -5.03 -12.35 -17.09
C LYS A 97 -5.68 -13.70 -17.40
N ARG A 98 -5.09 -14.82 -16.96
CA ARG A 98 -5.64 -16.17 -17.17
C ARG A 98 -6.98 -16.34 -16.45
N ILE A 99 -7.04 -15.94 -15.18
CA ILE A 99 -8.28 -15.96 -14.39
C ILE A 99 -9.37 -15.16 -15.09
N ARG A 100 -9.04 -13.95 -15.55
CA ARG A 100 -10.03 -13.07 -16.20
C ARG A 100 -10.56 -13.62 -17.51
N ARG A 101 -9.72 -14.28 -18.30
CA ARG A 101 -10.13 -14.96 -19.54
C ARG A 101 -11.05 -16.15 -19.28
N LYS A 102 -10.81 -16.92 -18.21
CA LYS A 102 -11.53 -18.17 -17.91
C LYS A 102 -12.79 -17.97 -17.07
N TYR A 103 -12.76 -17.06 -16.10
CA TYR A 103 -13.80 -16.91 -15.07
C TYR A 103 -14.43 -15.50 -15.05
N GLY A 104 -13.98 -14.58 -15.89
CA GLY A 104 -14.53 -13.22 -15.96
C GLY A 104 -13.96 -12.28 -14.90
N LYS A 105 -14.80 -11.41 -14.30
CA LYS A 105 -14.35 -10.34 -13.40
C LYS A 105 -13.54 -10.90 -12.21
N PHE A 106 -12.37 -10.32 -11.99
CA PHE A 106 -11.48 -10.65 -10.89
C PHE A 106 -10.80 -9.37 -10.39
N GLU A 107 -11.34 -8.84 -9.30
CA GLU A 107 -10.85 -7.63 -8.65
C GLU A 107 -10.12 -8.01 -7.37
N TYR A 108 -9.00 -7.36 -7.09
CA TYR A 108 -8.14 -7.81 -6.00
C TYR A 108 -7.35 -6.69 -5.33
N VAL A 109 -6.91 -6.96 -4.11
CA VAL A 109 -5.77 -6.33 -3.47
C VAL A 109 -4.80 -7.42 -3.04
N ALA A 110 -3.51 -7.23 -3.34
CA ALA A 110 -2.47 -8.20 -3.10
C ALA A 110 -1.32 -7.59 -2.30
N VAL A 111 -0.84 -8.32 -1.31
CA VAL A 111 0.31 -8.02 -0.46
C VAL A 111 1.40 -9.03 -0.80
N LYS A 112 2.53 -8.54 -1.31
CA LYS A 112 3.72 -9.36 -1.56
C LYS A 112 4.63 -9.30 -0.34
N VAL A 113 5.01 -10.47 0.13
CA VAL A 113 5.88 -10.69 1.27
C VAL A 113 7.13 -11.42 0.76
N LEU A 114 8.24 -10.70 0.62
CA LEU A 114 9.48 -11.28 0.10
C LEU A 114 10.26 -12.09 1.16
N GLY A 115 10.03 -11.82 2.44
CA GLY A 115 10.75 -12.49 3.55
C GLY A 115 10.06 -13.75 4.10
N GLU A 116 9.01 -14.25 3.44
CA GLU A 116 8.30 -15.47 3.85
C GLU A 116 8.54 -16.58 2.82
N GLY A 117 9.14 -17.69 3.24
CA GLY A 117 9.57 -18.76 2.35
C GLY A 117 10.46 -18.23 1.22
N TYR A 118 10.10 -18.54 -0.02
CA TYR A 118 10.73 -18.02 -1.24
C TYR A 118 9.96 -16.85 -1.88
N GLY A 119 9.12 -16.19 -1.07
CA GLY A 119 8.21 -15.14 -1.49
C GLY A 119 6.77 -15.62 -1.58
N VAL A 120 5.88 -14.93 -0.87
CA VAL A 120 4.44 -15.23 -0.80
C VAL A 120 3.62 -14.02 -1.25
N ILE A 121 2.50 -14.28 -1.91
CA ILE A 121 1.49 -13.27 -2.25
C ILE A 121 0.18 -13.63 -1.56
N HIS A 122 -0.27 -12.75 -0.67
CA HIS A 122 -1.60 -12.82 -0.08
C HIS A 122 -2.55 -11.91 -0.83
N ILE A 123 -3.70 -12.42 -1.24
CA ILE A 123 -4.66 -11.72 -2.08
C ILE A 123 -6.03 -11.77 -1.42
N ILE A 124 -6.68 -10.62 -1.33
CA ILE A 124 -8.14 -10.57 -1.16
C ILE A 124 -8.71 -10.32 -2.54
N ALA A 125 -9.56 -11.23 -3.01
CA ALA A 125 -10.16 -11.16 -4.33
C ALA A 125 -11.68 -11.15 -4.26
N ARG A 126 -12.29 -10.43 -5.18
CA ARG A 126 -13.72 -10.41 -5.49
C ARG A 126 -13.91 -10.88 -6.92
N GLY A 127 -14.83 -11.80 -7.13
CA GLY A 127 -15.12 -12.32 -8.48
C GLY A 127 -15.81 -13.68 -8.47
N ALA A 128 -15.78 -14.33 -9.62
CA ALA A 128 -16.30 -15.68 -9.80
C ALA A 128 -15.54 -16.72 -8.95
N PHE A 129 -16.17 -17.88 -8.73
CA PHE A 129 -15.53 -19.02 -8.10
C PHE A 129 -14.40 -19.55 -8.97
N ILE A 130 -13.26 -19.85 -8.34
CA ILE A 130 -12.08 -20.41 -8.99
C ILE A 130 -11.78 -21.73 -8.30
N PRO A 131 -11.87 -22.88 -9.00
CA PRO A 131 -11.47 -24.16 -8.43
C PRO A 131 -10.00 -24.13 -8.01
N GLN A 132 -9.70 -24.55 -6.78
CA GLN A 132 -8.33 -24.57 -6.25
C GLN A 132 -7.38 -25.36 -7.16
N ARG A 133 -7.82 -26.51 -7.67
CA ARG A 133 -7.01 -27.36 -8.58
C ARG A 133 -6.56 -26.60 -9.82
N GLU A 134 -7.46 -25.84 -10.43
CA GLU A 134 -7.17 -25.06 -11.64
C GLU A 134 -6.23 -23.89 -11.32
N LEU A 135 -6.46 -23.23 -10.18
CA LEU A 135 -5.60 -22.14 -9.72
C LEU A 135 -4.17 -22.62 -9.43
N SER A 136 -4.03 -23.74 -8.74
CA SER A 136 -2.75 -24.41 -8.49
C SER A 136 -2.05 -24.81 -9.79
N LYS A 137 -2.79 -25.36 -10.77
CA LYS A 137 -2.24 -25.73 -12.08
C LYS A 137 -1.70 -24.50 -12.83
N ASP A 138 -2.49 -23.43 -12.89
CA ASP A 138 -2.08 -22.18 -13.53
C ASP A 138 -0.86 -21.57 -12.85
N TRP A 139 -0.85 -21.54 -11.51
CA TRP A 139 0.28 -21.00 -10.75
C TRP A 139 1.55 -21.85 -10.89
N LYS A 140 1.42 -23.19 -10.83
CA LYS A 140 2.54 -24.12 -11.07
C LYS A 140 3.19 -23.89 -12.42
N SER A 141 2.40 -23.65 -13.48
CA SER A 141 2.96 -23.37 -14.81
C SER A 141 3.76 -22.06 -14.89
N LEU A 142 3.58 -21.14 -13.95
CA LEU A 142 4.30 -19.87 -13.90
C LEU A 142 5.53 -19.92 -12.98
N ARG A 143 5.49 -20.73 -11.91
CA ARG A 143 6.46 -20.68 -10.80
C ARG A 143 7.01 -22.04 -10.35
N ASN A 144 6.62 -23.12 -11.02
CA ASN A 144 6.87 -24.49 -10.58
C ASN A 144 6.44 -24.77 -9.11
N ALA A 145 5.60 -23.92 -8.54
CA ALA A 145 5.11 -24.00 -7.17
C ALA A 145 3.64 -24.45 -7.19
N PRO A 146 3.30 -25.64 -6.66
CA PRO A 146 1.93 -26.16 -6.73
C PRO A 146 1.00 -25.61 -5.64
N ILE A 147 1.58 -25.04 -4.57
CA ILE A 147 0.81 -24.75 -3.36
C ILE A 147 0.11 -23.39 -3.52
N VAL A 148 -1.20 -23.49 -3.74
CA VAL A 148 -2.13 -22.36 -3.65
C VAL A 148 -3.23 -22.76 -2.70
N ASP A 149 -3.52 -21.86 -1.76
CA ASP A 149 -4.68 -21.94 -0.87
C ASP A 149 -5.70 -20.89 -1.29
N ILE A 150 -6.97 -21.27 -1.41
CA ILE A 150 -8.09 -20.36 -1.69
C ILE A 150 -9.23 -20.66 -0.74
N ARG A 151 -9.70 -19.64 -0.03
CA ARG A 151 -10.77 -19.76 0.98
C ARG A 151 -11.81 -18.69 0.78
N ALA A 152 -13.08 -19.05 0.91
CA ALA A 152 -14.15 -18.07 1.01
C ALA A 152 -14.00 -17.26 2.30
N ILE A 153 -14.17 -15.94 2.21
CA ILE A 153 -14.26 -15.08 3.38
C ILE A 153 -15.73 -15.06 3.80
N THR A 154 -16.10 -15.99 4.67
CA THR A 154 -17.48 -16.16 5.16
C THR A 154 -17.79 -15.34 6.42
N ARG A 155 -16.75 -14.93 7.16
CA ARG A 155 -16.87 -14.06 8.34
C ARG A 155 -16.95 -12.59 7.94
N THR A 156 -17.20 -11.72 8.92
CA THR A 156 -17.19 -10.25 8.75
C THR A 156 -15.95 -9.80 7.98
N PRO A 157 -16.08 -9.26 6.75
CA PRO A 157 -14.94 -8.88 5.90
C PRO A 157 -13.93 -7.96 6.60
N SER A 158 -14.42 -7.13 7.52
CA SER A 158 -13.59 -6.29 8.39
C SER A 158 -12.61 -7.08 9.26
N ARG A 159 -12.98 -8.25 9.80
CA ARG A 159 -12.08 -9.09 10.63
C ARG A 159 -10.96 -9.70 9.79
N VAL A 160 -11.28 -10.19 8.58
CA VAL A 160 -10.26 -10.74 7.66
C VAL A 160 -9.34 -9.64 7.13
N GLY A 161 -9.89 -8.48 6.80
CA GLY A 161 -9.09 -7.30 6.46
C GLY A 161 -8.12 -6.92 7.56
N ASN A 162 -8.61 -6.82 8.80
CA ASN A 162 -7.79 -6.51 9.96
C ASN A 162 -6.71 -7.56 10.21
N TYR A 163 -7.02 -8.86 10.03
CA TYR A 163 -6.03 -9.95 10.12
C TYR A 163 -4.92 -9.78 9.07
N ILE A 164 -5.27 -9.56 7.80
CA ILE A 164 -4.28 -9.40 6.73
C ILE A 164 -3.41 -8.16 6.96
N ILE A 165 -4.04 -7.08 7.41
CA ILE A 165 -3.35 -5.85 7.79
C ILE A 165 -2.41 -6.09 8.98
N SER A 166 -2.85 -6.79 10.02
CA SER A 166 -2.02 -7.01 11.22
C SER A 166 -0.85 -7.95 10.90
N GLN A 167 -1.11 -9.08 10.25
CA GLN A 167 -0.11 -10.09 9.95
C GLN A 167 0.90 -9.64 8.88
N TYR A 168 0.42 -9.14 7.75
CA TYR A 168 1.28 -8.97 6.58
C TYR A 168 1.69 -7.51 6.31
N VAL A 169 0.96 -6.55 6.89
CA VAL A 169 1.24 -5.12 6.72
C VAL A 169 1.85 -4.50 7.99
N SER A 170 1.52 -4.99 9.18
CA SER A 170 1.91 -4.37 10.45
C SER A 170 3.09 -5.05 11.13
N ASN A 171 3.23 -6.38 11.01
CA ASN A 171 4.25 -7.15 11.73
C ASN A 171 5.57 -7.37 10.99
N GLN A 172 5.69 -6.96 9.72
CA GLN A 172 6.87 -7.32 8.93
C GLN A 172 7.94 -6.24 8.91
N LYS A 173 9.18 -6.65 9.25
CA LYS A 173 10.42 -5.87 9.09
C LYS A 173 10.93 -5.83 7.63
N GLY A 174 10.17 -6.39 6.67
CA GLY A 174 10.59 -6.56 5.27
C GLY A 174 9.94 -5.63 4.25
N GLU A 175 10.32 -5.81 2.99
CA GLU A 175 9.89 -4.99 1.86
C GLU A 175 8.48 -5.41 1.35
N THR A 176 7.44 -5.07 2.11
CA THR A 176 6.06 -5.37 1.71
C THR A 176 5.63 -4.49 0.53
N ARG A 177 5.20 -5.12 -0.58
CA ARG A 177 4.69 -4.39 -1.76
C ARG A 177 3.20 -4.68 -1.97
N LEU A 178 2.40 -3.61 -1.88
CA LEU A 178 0.96 -3.66 -2.11
C LEU A 178 0.65 -3.39 -3.60
N SER A 179 -0.27 -4.16 -4.17
CA SER A 179 -0.84 -3.91 -5.50
C SER A 179 -2.35 -4.18 -5.48
N TRP A 180 -3.12 -3.60 -6.40
CA TRP A 180 -4.56 -3.81 -6.49
C TRP A 180 -5.04 -3.62 -7.93
N SER A 181 -6.20 -4.19 -8.26
CA SER A 181 -6.85 -3.98 -9.54
C SER A 181 -7.53 -2.60 -9.62
N TRP A 182 -7.67 -2.07 -10.84
CA TRP A 182 -8.30 -0.76 -11.06
C TRP A 182 -9.72 -0.65 -10.49
N SER A 183 -10.50 -1.74 -10.55
CA SER A 183 -11.88 -1.80 -10.06
C SER A 183 -11.99 -2.48 -8.68
N TRP A 184 -10.90 -2.49 -7.90
CA TRP A 184 -10.94 -2.90 -6.51
C TRP A 184 -11.89 -2.04 -5.65
N VAL A 185 -11.93 -0.73 -5.95
CA VAL A 185 -12.94 0.21 -5.45
C VAL A 185 -13.61 0.86 -6.66
N TYR A 186 -12.94 1.88 -7.20
CA TYR A 186 -13.16 2.45 -8.53
C TYR A 186 -11.87 3.17 -8.94
N ARG A 187 -11.71 3.45 -10.23
CA ARG A 187 -10.51 4.14 -10.73
C ARG A 187 -10.41 5.53 -10.11
N GLY A 188 -9.26 5.86 -9.52
CA GLY A 188 -9.02 7.18 -8.94
C GLY A 188 -9.45 7.36 -7.47
N PHE A 189 -9.99 6.34 -6.81
CA PHE A 189 -10.41 6.42 -5.39
C PHE A 189 -9.30 6.93 -4.43
N CYS A 190 -8.03 6.63 -4.73
CA CYS A 190 -6.89 7.15 -3.96
C CYS A 190 -6.72 8.67 -4.05
N LYS A 191 -7.08 9.28 -5.19
CA LYS A 191 -7.08 10.73 -5.40
C LYS A 191 -8.23 11.36 -4.63
N VAL A 192 -9.43 10.79 -4.72
CA VAL A 192 -10.61 11.23 -3.95
C VAL A 192 -10.32 11.19 -2.45
N TRP A 193 -9.77 10.08 -1.95
CA TRP A 193 -9.32 9.98 -0.55
C TRP A 193 -8.32 11.07 -0.16
N SER A 194 -7.40 11.42 -1.06
CA SER A 194 -6.41 12.47 -0.79
C SER A 194 -7.02 13.86 -0.73
N ILE A 195 -8.07 14.12 -1.52
CA ILE A 195 -8.89 15.34 -1.42
C ILE A 195 -9.62 15.35 -0.07
N TYR A 196 -10.29 14.25 0.28
CA TYR A 196 -11.09 14.17 1.51
C TYR A 196 -10.24 14.42 2.77
N LYS A 197 -9.02 13.85 2.82
CA LYS A 197 -8.09 14.13 3.92
C LYS A 197 -7.74 15.61 4.08
N LYS A 198 -7.70 16.37 2.98
CA LYS A 198 -7.41 17.81 3.01
C LYS A 198 -8.64 18.61 3.42
N THR A 199 -9.80 18.26 2.87
CA THR A 199 -11.07 18.97 3.08
C THR A 199 -11.68 18.73 4.45
N PHE A 200 -11.82 17.47 4.85
CA PHE A 200 -12.64 17.07 6.01
C PHE A 200 -11.83 16.80 7.28
N ARG A 201 -10.49 16.72 7.18
CA ARG A 201 -9.54 16.53 8.29
C ARG A 201 -10.01 15.48 9.32
N THR A 202 -10.62 15.88 10.43
CA THR A 202 -11.06 15.02 11.53
C THR A 202 -12.21 14.08 11.17
N CYS A 203 -13.15 14.50 10.31
CA CYS A 203 -14.29 13.67 9.90
C CYS A 203 -14.06 12.89 8.59
N THR A 204 -12.84 12.91 8.04
CA THR A 204 -12.47 12.26 6.77
C THR A 204 -12.92 10.80 6.67
N VAL A 205 -12.77 10.03 7.74
CA VAL A 205 -13.10 8.59 7.72
C VAL A 205 -14.61 8.38 7.59
N SER A 206 -15.41 9.08 8.38
CA SER A 206 -16.87 8.96 8.35
C SER A 206 -17.45 9.40 7.00
N ILE A 207 -16.96 10.51 6.45
CA ILE A 207 -17.37 10.99 5.12
C ILE A 207 -16.96 10.00 4.02
N TRP A 208 -15.78 9.38 4.15
CA TRP A 208 -15.35 8.35 3.21
C TRP A 208 -16.20 7.08 3.29
N GLU A 209 -16.61 6.66 4.48
CA GLU A 209 -17.52 5.52 4.64
C GLU A 209 -18.88 5.79 4.00
N LEU A 210 -19.46 6.99 4.22
CA LEU A 210 -20.69 7.40 3.54
C LEU A 210 -20.53 7.39 2.01
N HIS A 211 -19.42 7.92 1.49
CA HIS A 211 -19.12 7.89 0.06
C HIS A 211 -19.07 6.46 -0.48
N LEU A 212 -18.40 5.54 0.22
CA LEU A 212 -18.30 4.15 -0.21
C LEU A 212 -19.64 3.43 -0.16
N GLN A 213 -20.51 3.75 0.82
CA GLN A 213 -21.87 3.21 0.86
C GLN A 213 -22.71 3.73 -0.31
N ALA A 214 -22.65 5.04 -0.58
CA ALA A 214 -23.34 5.63 -1.73
C ALA A 214 -22.88 5.00 -3.07
N PHE A 215 -21.57 4.84 -3.25
CA PHE A 215 -21.01 4.16 -4.42
C PHE A 215 -21.41 2.68 -4.50
N LYS A 216 -21.43 1.97 -3.38
CA LYS A 216 -21.91 0.57 -3.34
C LYS A 216 -23.38 0.47 -3.74
N ASN A 217 -24.21 1.39 -3.25
CA ASN A 217 -25.64 1.42 -3.58
C ASN A 217 -25.84 1.72 -5.07
N SER A 218 -25.07 2.65 -5.64
CA SER A 218 -25.14 2.92 -7.07
C SER A 218 -24.77 1.70 -7.90
N LEU A 219 -23.74 0.92 -7.52
CA LEU A 219 -23.44 -0.34 -8.23
C LEU A 219 -24.62 -1.33 -8.27
N ASN A 220 -25.47 -1.34 -7.24
CA ASN A 220 -26.67 -2.19 -7.20
C ASN A 220 -27.78 -1.63 -8.10
N GLU A 221 -27.98 -0.31 -8.11
CA GLU A 221 -28.94 0.38 -8.98
C GLU A 221 -28.56 0.26 -10.47
N TRP A 222 -27.26 0.24 -10.79
CA TRP A 222 -26.74 0.16 -12.17
C TRP A 222 -26.48 -1.27 -12.65
N GLY A 223 -26.96 -2.31 -11.95
CA GLY A 223 -26.77 -3.71 -12.34
C GLY A 223 -25.30 -4.12 -12.48
N GLY A 224 -24.40 -3.53 -11.68
CA GLY A 224 -22.96 -3.77 -11.74
C GLY A 224 -22.23 -3.05 -12.87
N LYS A 225 -22.86 -2.06 -13.52
CA LYS A 225 -22.20 -1.05 -14.36
C LYS A 225 -21.66 0.08 -13.46
N PRO A 226 -20.49 0.66 -13.77
CA PRO A 226 -20.04 1.84 -13.03
C PRO A 226 -21.08 2.97 -13.20
N PRO A 227 -21.27 3.82 -12.17
CA PRO A 227 -22.17 4.96 -12.27
C PRO A 227 -21.78 5.86 -13.46
N PRO A 228 -22.75 6.56 -14.07
CA PRO A 228 -22.51 7.44 -15.22
C PRO A 228 -21.35 8.40 -14.97
N ILE A 229 -20.54 8.57 -16.03
CA ILE A 229 -19.37 9.47 -16.11
C ILE A 229 -19.73 10.92 -15.70
N ASP A 230 -21.02 11.27 -15.77
CA ASP A 230 -21.56 12.62 -15.60
C ASP A 230 -21.65 13.09 -14.14
N LEU A 231 -21.27 12.26 -13.14
CA LEU A 231 -21.12 12.68 -11.73
C LEU A 231 -19.90 13.60 -11.48
N GLY A 232 -19.31 14.19 -12.52
CA GLY A 232 -18.23 15.18 -12.40
C GLY A 232 -16.89 14.61 -11.92
N LEU A 233 -16.68 13.30 -12.08
CA LEU A 233 -15.45 12.60 -11.70
C LEU A 233 -14.72 12.00 -12.91
N ASP A 234 -14.66 12.66 -14.07
CA ASP A 234 -13.69 12.25 -15.09
C ASP A 234 -13.21 13.37 -16.01
N ARG A 235 -11.91 13.31 -16.35
CA ARG A 235 -11.27 14.14 -17.36
C ARG A 235 -11.30 13.41 -18.72
N PRO A 236 -11.46 14.13 -19.84
CA PRO A 236 -11.76 13.57 -21.15
C PRO A 236 -10.61 12.86 -21.89
N ASP A 237 -9.42 12.73 -21.31
CA ASP A 237 -8.20 12.27 -22.00
C ASP A 237 -7.93 10.76 -21.96
N LEU A 238 -8.76 9.95 -21.27
CA LEU A 238 -8.54 8.50 -21.14
C LEU A 238 -9.67 7.65 -21.72
N ARG A 239 -10.04 7.96 -22.97
CA ARG A 239 -10.80 7.07 -23.86
C ARG A 239 -9.96 5.82 -24.16
N TYR A 240 -10.27 4.71 -23.50
CA TYR A 240 -10.02 3.38 -24.06
C TYR A 240 -11.37 2.76 -24.35
N GLU A 241 -11.68 2.73 -25.63
CA GLU A 241 -12.87 2.10 -26.21
C GLU A 241 -12.87 0.62 -25.85
N PHE A 242 -13.82 0.21 -25.00
CA PHE A 242 -14.26 -1.17 -25.00
C PHE A 242 -15.27 -1.32 -26.12
N GLY A 243 -14.77 -1.67 -27.32
CA GLY A 243 -15.59 -2.17 -28.40
C GLY A 243 -16.35 -3.41 -27.97
N PHE A 244 -17.62 -3.26 -27.67
CA PHE A 244 -18.61 -4.32 -27.71
C PHE A 244 -19.74 -3.85 -28.61
N SER A 245 -19.78 -4.39 -29.83
CA SER A 245 -20.97 -4.38 -30.66
C SER A 245 -22.08 -5.09 -29.90
N LEU A 246 -23.15 -4.36 -29.56
CA LEU A 246 -24.36 -4.98 -29.05
C LEU A 246 -25.00 -5.83 -30.16
N PRO A 247 -25.55 -7.02 -29.88
CA PRO A 247 -26.37 -7.72 -30.86
C PRO A 247 -27.63 -6.89 -31.12
N VAL A 248 -27.89 -6.58 -32.39
CA VAL A 248 -29.15 -6.00 -32.86
C VAL A 248 -30.25 -7.01 -32.59
N ASN A 249 -31.13 -6.69 -31.64
CA ASN A 249 -32.32 -7.48 -31.38
C ASN A 249 -33.34 -7.25 -32.50
N ARG A 250 -33.28 -8.07 -33.56
CA ARG A 250 -34.37 -8.20 -34.53
C ARG A 250 -35.41 -9.15 -33.94
N ASN A 251 -36.37 -8.61 -33.20
CA ASN A 251 -37.70 -9.18 -33.07
C ASN A 251 -38.61 -8.14 -32.41
N ASN A 252 -39.17 -7.26 -33.24
CA ASN A 252 -40.46 -6.64 -32.96
C ASN A 252 -41.29 -6.74 -34.23
N ARG A 253 -42.09 -7.81 -34.30
CA ARG A 253 -43.17 -7.97 -35.25
C ARG A 253 -44.42 -8.35 -34.45
N PHE A 254 -45.45 -7.53 -34.65
CA PHE A 254 -46.86 -7.70 -34.32
C PHE A 254 -47.28 -7.50 -32.86
N LEU A 255 -47.97 -6.38 -32.64
CA LEU A 255 -49.39 -6.18 -32.27
C LEU A 255 -49.54 -4.64 -32.26
N SER A 256 -50.38 -3.93 -33.01
CA SER A 256 -51.59 -4.17 -33.80
C SER A 256 -51.65 -3.10 -34.88
#